data_AF-A0A109J3V8-F1
#
_entry.id   AF-A0A109J3V8-F1
#
_cell.length_a   1.000
_cell.length_b   1.000
_cell.length_c   1.000
_cell.angle_alpha   90.00
_cell.angle_beta   90.00
_cell.angle_gamma   90.00
#
_symmetry.space_group_name_H-M   'P 1'
#
loop_
_entity.id
_entity.type
_entity.pdbx_description
1 polymer ?
#
loop_
_entity_poly.entity_id
_entity_poly.type
_entity_poly.pdbx_seq_one_letter_code
_entity_poly.pdbx_strand_id
1 'polypeptide(L)'
;MSEVIEPPKRIAYIHWGNSWQLRSFQDFRHYIDDCIYIHDLPKVNLSSYAAVIMPDAMDSAAPLPHAWQLNAYLQGGGFLVVCLQGHADWLDIPGLTWTPGNCRDWLWWTKGEKLEVKLSVPRHPITESLPLSHMSWHWGGSYNVPEGARSIMEIDDGRGSLFLDFPSLPGGGRLLLATLDPHSHNGQRFMPATTRFLRSFYPWLNRELGIERSARNRFTYLQCSHVPSEWHPEWIAESLGIAGFEPRFAPQYQLGLDLLEKTDTLYIPSSHDEFFLKSRADDLLAFLARGGNLIICAEPCQPWLPFMAPFHAVPSRPFANIKVRVREDRFGIFADLGEDFDGWAGIFGQYARGWTDPPPGAIWLTDVGTENDPKPADWIWQYPTETGRGGYVFMHNGDNLTRYPDHGPAKERLVANIAVALRKLSMGETLF
;
A
#
# COMPACT_ATOMS: atom_id res chain seq x y z
N MET A 1 27.61 10.31 26.89
CA MET A 1 26.29 9.70 27.16
C MET A 1 25.79 9.19 25.82
N SER A 2 25.87 7.88 25.57
CA SER A 2 25.27 7.29 24.37
C SER A 2 23.76 7.46 24.48
N GLU A 3 23.13 8.15 23.54
CA GLU A 3 21.68 8.13 23.38
C GLU A 3 21.24 6.67 23.32
N VAL A 4 20.44 6.25 24.30
CA VAL A 4 19.75 4.97 24.24
C VAL A 4 18.69 5.17 23.16
N ILE A 5 18.98 4.72 21.95
CA ILE A 5 18.00 4.72 20.86
C ILE A 5 16.89 3.75 21.28
N GLU A 6 15.74 4.27 21.65
CA GLU A 6 14.56 3.44 21.90
C GLU A 6 14.26 2.61 20.64
N PRO A 7 13.90 1.32 20.80
CA PRO A 7 13.54 0.50 19.65
C PRO A 7 12.36 1.13 18.89
N PRO A 8 12.31 1.00 17.55
CA PRO A 8 11.23 1.59 16.77
C PRO A 8 9.88 1.04 17.22
N LYS A 9 8.90 1.92 17.37
CA LYS A 9 7.52 1.54 17.69
C LYS A 9 6.91 0.77 16.52
N ARG A 10 6.30 -0.38 16.82
CA ARG A 10 5.73 -1.31 15.83
C ARG A 10 4.26 -1.59 16.09
N ILE A 11 3.51 -1.86 15.02
CA ILE A 11 2.10 -2.24 15.06
C ILE A 11 1.95 -3.69 14.59
N ALA A 12 1.27 -4.51 15.38
CA ALA A 12 0.90 -5.88 15.05
C ALA A 12 -0.56 -5.97 14.57
N TYR A 13 -0.84 -6.84 13.60
CA TYR A 13 -2.18 -7.19 13.14
C TYR A 13 -2.41 -8.69 13.29
N ILE A 14 -3.32 -9.10 14.18
CA ILE A 14 -3.58 -10.50 14.51
C ILE A 14 -4.75 -11.00 13.66
N HIS A 15 -4.55 -12.00 12.81
CA HIS A 15 -5.59 -12.52 11.92
C HIS A 15 -5.97 -13.97 12.20
N TRP A 16 -7.17 -14.35 11.77
CA TRP A 16 -7.70 -15.72 11.79
C TRP A 16 -7.36 -16.51 10.51
N GLY A 17 -6.83 -15.83 9.49
CA GLY A 17 -6.44 -16.46 8.22
C GLY A 17 -7.56 -16.53 7.18
N ASN A 18 -8.70 -15.89 7.44
CA ASN A 18 -9.71 -15.69 6.42
C ASN A 18 -9.23 -14.69 5.35
N SER A 19 -9.79 -14.81 4.14
CA SER A 19 -9.31 -14.07 2.97
C SER A 19 -9.52 -12.56 3.08
N TRP A 20 -10.56 -12.10 3.77
CA TRP A 20 -10.88 -10.67 3.88
C TRP A 20 -9.98 -9.94 4.88
N GLN A 21 -9.63 -10.53 6.03
CA GLN A 21 -8.63 -9.95 6.93
C GLN A 21 -7.26 -9.87 6.25
N LEU A 22 -6.83 -10.94 5.58
CA LEU A 22 -5.57 -10.96 4.86
C LEU A 22 -5.52 -9.92 3.74
N ARG A 23 -6.61 -9.76 2.98
CA ARG A 23 -6.69 -8.74 1.93
C ARG A 23 -6.70 -7.32 2.49
N SER A 24 -7.41 -7.08 3.60
CA SER A 24 -7.36 -5.78 4.28
C SER A 24 -5.99 -5.47 4.85
N PHE A 25 -5.32 -6.46 5.44
CA PHE A 25 -3.93 -6.30 5.82
C PHE A 25 -3.07 -5.93 4.61
N GLN A 26 -3.22 -6.61 3.47
CA GLN A 26 -2.46 -6.28 2.26
C GLN A 26 -2.67 -4.83 1.80
N ASP A 27 -3.89 -4.29 1.82
CA ASP A 27 -4.14 -2.90 1.41
C ASP A 27 -3.47 -1.88 2.34
N PHE A 28 -3.33 -2.20 3.64
CA PHE A 28 -2.87 -1.27 4.67
C PHE A 28 -1.53 -1.67 5.32
N ARG A 29 -0.85 -2.68 4.76
CA ARG A 29 0.46 -3.21 5.22
C ARG A 29 1.57 -2.15 5.32
N HIS A 30 1.39 -1.02 4.66
CA HIS A 30 2.31 0.12 4.68
C HIS A 30 2.29 0.88 6.03
N TYR A 31 1.24 0.66 6.82
CA TYR A 31 1.04 1.25 8.15
C TYR A 31 1.19 0.25 9.31
N ILE A 32 1.43 -1.03 9.01
CA ILE A 32 1.44 -2.14 9.96
C ILE A 32 2.76 -2.88 9.81
N ASP A 33 3.35 -3.34 10.90
CA ASP A 33 4.70 -3.92 10.92
C ASP A 33 4.70 -5.44 10.85
N ASP A 34 3.76 -6.13 11.52
CA ASP A 34 3.66 -7.59 11.50
C ASP A 34 2.23 -8.07 11.27
N CYS A 35 2.09 -9.16 10.51
CA CYS A 35 0.86 -9.94 10.34
C CYS A 35 1.03 -11.24 11.12
N ILE A 36 0.26 -11.42 12.20
CA ILE A 36 0.41 -12.53 13.13
C ILE A 36 -0.80 -13.44 12.99
N TYR A 37 -0.58 -14.71 12.68
CA TYR A 37 -1.63 -15.70 12.75
C TYR A 37 -1.96 -15.98 14.22
N ILE A 38 -3.23 -15.92 14.60
CA ILE A 38 -3.63 -16.05 16.01
C ILE A 38 -3.16 -17.36 16.67
N HIS A 39 -3.07 -18.46 15.93
CA HIS A 39 -2.55 -19.72 16.48
C HIS A 39 -1.03 -19.72 16.73
N ASP A 40 -0.30 -18.75 16.18
CA ASP A 40 1.10 -18.49 16.49
C ASP A 40 1.29 -17.43 17.59
N LEU A 41 0.21 -16.79 18.05
CA LEU A 41 0.25 -15.77 19.10
C LEU A 41 0.98 -16.21 20.39
N PRO A 42 0.91 -17.48 20.87
CA PRO A 42 1.69 -17.92 22.03
C PRO A 42 3.22 -17.83 21.86
N LYS A 43 3.70 -17.73 20.61
CA LYS A 43 5.13 -17.59 20.29
C LYS A 43 5.58 -16.13 20.19
N VAL A 44 4.64 -15.18 20.28
CA VAL A 44 4.89 -13.76 20.05
C VAL A 44 4.90 -13.00 21.37
N ASN A 45 5.93 -12.18 21.58
CA ASN A 45 5.93 -11.22 22.67
C ASN A 45 5.14 -9.95 22.28
N LEU A 46 3.92 -9.79 22.80
CA LEU A 46 3.11 -8.62 22.50
C LEU A 46 3.69 -7.31 23.05
N SER A 47 4.52 -7.36 24.10
CA SER A 47 5.12 -6.16 24.70
C SER A 47 6.13 -5.46 23.77
N SER A 48 6.53 -6.08 22.65
CA SER A 48 7.37 -5.42 21.64
C SER A 48 6.59 -4.50 20.69
N TYR A 49 5.26 -4.46 20.79
CA TYR A 49 4.41 -3.65 19.92
C TYR A 49 3.81 -2.46 20.66
N ALA A 50 3.91 -1.30 20.03
CA ALA A 50 3.28 -0.08 20.50
C ALA A 50 1.75 -0.14 20.37
N ALA A 51 1.23 -0.91 19.40
CA ALA A 51 -0.18 -1.26 19.32
C ALA A 51 -0.41 -2.64 18.69
N VAL A 52 -1.51 -3.28 19.09
CA VAL A 52 -1.97 -4.57 18.55
C VAL A 52 -3.39 -4.40 18.01
N ILE A 53 -3.63 -4.85 16.78
CA ILE A 53 -4.93 -4.80 16.12
C ILE A 53 -5.54 -6.19 16.08
N MET A 54 -6.74 -6.31 16.63
CA MET A 54 -7.65 -7.44 16.46
C MET A 54 -8.75 -7.02 15.47
N PRO A 55 -8.68 -7.45 14.20
CA PRO A 55 -9.69 -7.14 13.20
C PRO A 55 -10.97 -7.94 13.43
N ASP A 56 -12.06 -7.43 12.86
CA ASP A 56 -13.38 -8.04 12.86
C ASP A 56 -13.46 -9.32 12.03
N ALA A 57 -14.59 -10.03 12.14
CA ALA A 57 -14.90 -11.28 11.44
C ALA A 57 -13.90 -12.43 11.71
N MET A 58 -13.38 -12.47 12.94
CA MET A 58 -12.76 -13.66 13.53
C MET A 58 -13.83 -14.50 14.23
N ASP A 59 -13.64 -15.82 14.29
CA ASP A 59 -14.48 -16.69 15.12
C ASP A 59 -14.45 -16.23 16.59
N SER A 60 -15.60 -16.12 17.24
CA SER A 60 -15.68 -15.57 18.60
C SER A 60 -14.94 -16.41 19.64
N ALA A 61 -14.75 -17.72 19.40
CA ALA A 61 -14.00 -18.58 20.29
C ALA A 61 -12.48 -18.46 20.09
N ALA A 62 -12.02 -17.90 18.97
CA ALA A 62 -10.59 -17.85 18.64
C ALA A 62 -9.73 -17.03 19.62
N PRO A 63 -10.19 -15.89 20.18
CA PRO A 63 -9.40 -15.14 21.16
C PRO A 63 -9.37 -15.79 22.55
N LEU A 64 -10.34 -16.66 22.89
CA LEU A 64 -10.49 -17.21 24.24
C LEU A 64 -9.22 -17.90 24.78
N PRO A 65 -8.52 -18.77 24.01
CA PRO A 65 -7.28 -19.39 24.48
C PRO A 65 -6.14 -18.39 24.73
N HIS A 66 -6.25 -17.17 24.20
CA HIS A 66 -5.25 -16.12 24.27
C HIS A 66 -5.67 -14.95 25.16
N ALA A 67 -6.84 -15.04 25.82
CA ALA A 67 -7.39 -13.98 26.66
C ALA A 67 -6.38 -13.49 27.71
N TRP A 68 -5.69 -14.41 28.40
CA TRP A 68 -4.67 -14.04 29.38
C TRP A 68 -3.54 -13.19 28.75
N GLN A 69 -3.05 -13.58 27.58
CA GLN A 69 -1.95 -12.89 26.90
C GLN A 69 -2.37 -11.49 26.42
N LEU A 70 -3.60 -11.35 25.90
CA LEU A 70 -4.16 -10.07 25.43
C LEU A 70 -4.43 -9.13 26.61
N ASN A 71 -4.99 -9.63 27.71
CA ASN A 71 -5.21 -8.84 28.93
C ASN A 71 -3.89 -8.48 29.62
N ALA A 72 -2.89 -9.38 29.64
CA ALA A 72 -1.56 -9.07 30.17
C ALA A 72 -0.87 -7.96 29.35
N TYR A 73 -1.03 -7.96 28.02
CA TYR A 73 -0.55 -6.87 27.17
C TYR A 73 -1.21 -5.52 27.54
N LEU A 74 -2.53 -5.50 27.66
CA LEU A 74 -3.27 -4.30 28.10
C LEU A 74 -2.84 -3.83 29.49
N GLN A 75 -2.81 -4.71 30.48
CA GLN A 75 -2.39 -4.41 31.85
C GLN A 75 -0.92 -3.97 31.95
N GLY A 76 -0.09 -4.38 30.99
CA GLY A 76 1.31 -3.98 30.87
C GLY A 76 1.53 -2.63 30.18
N GLY A 77 0.48 -1.84 29.93
CA GLY A 77 0.58 -0.55 29.26
C GLY A 77 0.40 -0.59 27.74
N GLY A 78 0.04 -1.75 27.18
CA GLY A 78 -0.18 -1.94 25.75
C GLY A 78 -1.40 -1.19 25.22
N PHE A 79 -1.39 -0.89 23.92
CA PHE A 79 -2.54 -0.32 23.21
C PHE A 79 -3.19 -1.39 22.33
N LEU A 80 -4.35 -1.90 22.75
CA LEU A 80 -5.14 -2.84 21.97
C LEU A 80 -6.24 -2.11 21.20
N VAL A 81 -6.39 -2.44 19.92
CA VAL A 81 -7.52 -2.01 19.09
C VAL A 81 -8.30 -3.25 18.70
N VAL A 82 -9.60 -3.27 18.99
CA VAL A 82 -10.48 -4.40 18.70
C VAL A 82 -11.66 -3.93 17.87
N CYS A 83 -11.81 -4.51 16.69
CA CYS A 83 -13.02 -4.41 15.88
C CYS A 83 -13.70 -5.79 15.89
N LEU A 84 -15.01 -5.84 16.10
CA LEU A 84 -15.76 -7.09 16.05
C LEU A 84 -17.24 -6.86 15.77
N GLN A 85 -17.91 -7.89 15.28
CA GLN A 85 -19.38 -7.98 15.33
C GLN A 85 -19.74 -8.87 16.52
N GLY A 86 -19.83 -8.29 17.72
CA GLY A 86 -20.22 -9.06 18.89
C GLY A 86 -19.60 -8.60 20.21
N HIS A 87 -19.55 -9.55 21.14
CA HIS A 87 -19.08 -9.36 22.50
C HIS A 87 -17.62 -9.80 22.64
N ALA A 88 -16.76 -8.91 23.16
CA ALA A 88 -15.37 -9.20 23.50
C ALA A 88 -15.28 -9.71 24.96
N ASP A 89 -15.95 -10.82 25.25
CA ASP A 89 -16.02 -11.44 26.60
C ASP A 89 -14.69 -12.02 27.10
N TRP A 90 -13.68 -12.05 26.23
CA TRP A 90 -12.30 -12.40 26.54
C TRP A 90 -11.46 -11.21 27.04
N LEU A 91 -12.04 -10.00 27.10
CA LEU A 91 -11.41 -8.82 27.70
C LEU A 91 -11.90 -8.60 29.14
N ASP A 92 -10.97 -8.43 30.07
CA ASP A 92 -11.25 -8.20 31.49
C ASP A 92 -11.43 -6.70 31.75
N ILE A 93 -12.53 -6.11 31.24
CA ILE A 93 -12.86 -4.69 31.44
C ILE A 93 -14.00 -4.55 32.46
N PRO A 94 -13.74 -4.02 33.67
CA PRO A 94 -14.76 -3.88 34.71
C PRO A 94 -15.97 -3.06 34.25
N GLY A 95 -17.17 -3.59 34.46
CA GLY A 95 -18.43 -2.90 34.18
C GLY A 95 -18.79 -2.81 32.70
N LEU A 96 -17.99 -3.35 31.78
CA LEU A 96 -18.34 -3.44 30.37
C LEU A 96 -19.45 -4.46 30.15
N THR A 97 -20.53 -4.05 29.51
CA THR A 97 -21.65 -4.91 29.14
C THR A 97 -22.00 -4.71 27.67
N TRP A 98 -22.25 -5.83 26.98
CA TRP A 98 -22.67 -5.84 25.59
C TRP A 98 -24.15 -6.17 25.45
N THR A 99 -24.83 -5.47 24.55
CA THR A 99 -26.24 -5.69 24.21
C THR A 99 -26.34 -6.12 22.75
N PRO A 100 -26.98 -7.26 22.44
CA PRO A 100 -27.19 -7.69 21.06
C PRO A 100 -28.10 -6.72 20.32
N GLY A 101 -27.80 -6.49 19.03
CA GLY A 101 -28.57 -5.59 18.19
C GLY A 101 -27.97 -5.47 16.79
N ASN A 102 -28.72 -4.85 15.89
CA ASN A 102 -28.27 -4.49 14.55
C ASN A 102 -29.01 -3.22 14.13
N CYS A 103 -28.62 -2.64 12.99
CA CYS A 103 -29.31 -1.48 12.47
C CYS A 103 -30.79 -1.77 12.16
N ARG A 104 -31.64 -0.75 12.35
CA ARG A 104 -33.11 -0.86 12.24
C ARG A 104 -33.56 -1.26 10.85
N ASP A 105 -32.96 -0.66 9.83
CA ASP A 105 -33.22 -0.98 8.44
C ASP A 105 -31.94 -1.44 7.77
N TRP A 106 -31.80 -2.75 7.58
CA TRP A 106 -30.63 -3.32 6.94
C TRP A 106 -30.52 -3.00 5.44
N LEU A 107 -31.46 -2.26 4.85
CA LEU A 107 -31.40 -1.78 3.46
C LEU A 107 -31.28 -0.26 3.34
N TRP A 108 -31.00 0.45 4.45
CA TRP A 108 -30.95 1.92 4.53
C TRP A 108 -30.16 2.58 3.39
N TRP A 109 -29.02 1.99 3.00
CA TRP A 109 -28.13 2.52 1.97
C TRP A 109 -28.76 2.49 0.56
N THR A 110 -29.69 1.58 0.30
CA THR A 110 -30.40 1.49 -0.99
C THR A 110 -31.49 2.55 -1.12
N LYS A 111 -31.90 3.16 0.00
CA LYS A 111 -33.00 4.12 0.10
C LYS A 111 -32.53 5.57 0.18
N GLY A 112 -31.21 5.80 0.21
CA GLY A 112 -30.62 7.12 0.43
C GLY A 112 -30.86 7.67 1.85
N GLU A 113 -31.26 6.81 2.78
CA GLU A 113 -31.48 7.16 4.18
C GLU A 113 -30.14 7.22 4.94
N LYS A 114 -30.16 7.74 6.17
CA LYS A 114 -29.00 7.73 7.06
C LYS A 114 -29.19 6.66 8.12
N LEU A 115 -28.11 5.97 8.42
CA LEU A 115 -28.05 5.07 9.56
C LEU A 115 -28.25 5.85 10.88
N GLU A 116 -28.92 5.24 11.85
CA GLU A 116 -29.28 5.81 13.14
C GLU A 116 -28.10 5.97 14.13
N VAL A 117 -27.02 6.58 13.66
CA VAL A 117 -25.77 6.77 14.41
C VAL A 117 -25.35 8.24 14.46
N LYS A 118 -24.76 8.63 15.58
CA LYS A 118 -24.22 9.98 15.83
C LYS A 118 -22.86 9.92 16.50
N LEU A 119 -22.11 11.00 16.37
CA LEU A 119 -20.91 11.22 17.19
C LEU A 119 -21.33 11.59 18.61
N SER A 120 -20.60 11.09 19.60
CA SER A 120 -20.76 11.49 20.99
C SER A 120 -20.40 12.97 21.21
N VAL A 121 -20.97 13.55 22.26
CA VAL A 121 -20.66 14.92 22.72
C VAL A 121 -20.16 14.85 24.17
N PRO A 122 -18.97 15.40 24.49
CA PRO A 122 -18.03 16.09 23.59
C PRO A 122 -17.40 15.16 22.55
N ARG A 123 -17.00 15.71 21.39
CA ARG A 123 -16.40 14.93 20.30
C ARG A 123 -15.02 14.42 20.69
N HIS A 124 -14.75 13.15 20.38
CA HIS A 124 -13.43 12.57 20.53
C HIS A 124 -12.45 13.13 19.49
N PRO A 125 -11.17 13.41 19.83
CA PRO A 125 -10.18 13.94 18.87
C PRO A 125 -9.98 13.08 17.61
N ILE A 126 -10.17 11.76 17.71
CA ILE A 126 -10.12 10.85 16.54
C ILE A 126 -11.07 11.30 15.42
N THR A 127 -12.17 11.98 15.75
CA THR A 127 -13.20 12.39 14.79
C THR A 127 -12.74 13.49 13.81
N GLU A 128 -11.61 14.14 14.09
CA GLU A 128 -10.96 15.04 13.13
C GLU A 128 -10.39 14.28 11.93
N SER A 129 -9.93 13.05 12.15
CA SER A 129 -9.42 12.16 11.09
C SER A 129 -10.49 11.20 10.58
N LEU A 130 -11.43 10.80 11.46
CA LEU A 130 -12.51 9.87 11.18
C LEU A 130 -13.88 10.58 11.38
N PRO A 131 -14.36 11.35 10.39
CA PRO A 131 -15.69 11.93 10.47
C PRO A 131 -16.77 10.85 10.44
N LEU A 132 -18.00 11.18 10.85
CA LEU A 132 -19.12 10.23 10.90
C LEU A 132 -19.37 9.51 9.56
N SER A 133 -19.17 10.19 8.43
CA SER A 133 -19.29 9.62 7.08
C SER A 133 -18.30 8.47 6.79
N HIS A 134 -17.26 8.34 7.61
CA HIS A 134 -16.26 7.28 7.57
C HIS A 134 -16.51 6.22 8.63
N MET A 135 -17.55 6.32 9.46
CA MET A 135 -17.87 5.34 10.52
C MET A 135 -19.31 4.80 10.41
N SER A 136 -20.05 5.22 9.38
CA SER A 136 -21.48 4.94 9.23
C SER A 136 -21.71 3.79 8.25
N TRP A 137 -21.87 2.59 8.82
CA TRP A 137 -22.42 1.39 8.17
C TRP A 137 -23.00 0.45 9.24
N HIS A 138 -23.52 -0.71 8.84
CA HIS A 138 -24.12 -1.66 9.77
C HIS A 138 -23.17 -2.07 10.92
N TRP A 139 -23.74 -2.47 12.05
CA TRP A 139 -23.01 -2.70 13.30
C TRP A 139 -23.59 -3.90 14.05
N GLY A 140 -22.78 -4.54 14.89
CA GLY A 140 -23.12 -5.77 15.60
C GLY A 140 -23.21 -5.59 17.12
N GLY A 141 -24.39 -5.19 17.61
CA GLY A 141 -24.66 -4.87 19.01
C GLY A 141 -24.04 -3.56 19.46
N SER A 142 -24.17 -3.26 20.75
CA SER A 142 -23.67 -2.03 21.37
C SER A 142 -23.14 -2.31 22.77
N TYR A 143 -22.24 -1.45 23.24
CA TYR A 143 -21.75 -1.48 24.62
C TYR A 143 -22.38 -0.37 25.46
N ASN A 144 -22.46 -0.57 26.77
CA ASN A 144 -22.58 0.55 27.69
C ASN A 144 -21.29 1.41 27.67
N VAL A 145 -21.28 2.53 28.40
CA VAL A 145 -20.08 3.36 28.58
C VAL A 145 -19.66 3.27 30.06
N PRO A 146 -18.72 2.37 30.41
CA PRO A 146 -18.23 2.24 31.79
C PRO A 146 -17.45 3.47 32.25
N GLU A 147 -17.18 3.55 33.57
CA GLU A 147 -16.33 4.59 34.12
C GLU A 147 -14.94 4.57 33.47
N GLY A 148 -14.41 5.74 33.14
CA GLY A 148 -13.12 5.89 32.46
C GLY A 148 -13.18 5.69 30.94
N ALA A 149 -14.27 5.15 30.39
CA ALA A 149 -14.48 5.02 28.95
C ALA A 149 -15.03 6.33 28.34
N ARG A 150 -14.77 6.53 27.05
CA ARG A 150 -15.33 7.61 26.24
C ARG A 150 -15.97 7.00 25.00
N SER A 151 -17.24 7.32 24.77
CA SER A 151 -17.86 6.97 23.49
C SER A 151 -17.38 7.92 22.38
N ILE A 152 -17.12 7.36 21.21
CA ILE A 152 -16.79 8.06 19.97
C ILE A 152 -18.03 8.14 19.08
N MET A 153 -18.78 7.02 18.98
CA MET A 153 -19.98 6.89 18.16
C MET A 153 -21.07 6.13 18.92
N GLU A 154 -22.31 6.61 18.83
CA GLU A 154 -23.49 6.10 19.53
C GLU A 154 -24.64 5.84 18.58
N ILE A 155 -25.58 5.01 19.03
CA ILE A 155 -26.91 4.89 18.42
C ILE A 155 -27.76 6.10 18.83
N ASP A 156 -28.49 6.69 17.88
CA ASP A 156 -29.22 7.96 18.06
C ASP A 156 -30.15 8.00 19.28
N ASP A 157 -30.83 6.88 19.55
CA ASP A 157 -31.80 6.70 20.63
C ASP A 157 -31.20 6.31 21.98
N GLY A 158 -29.86 6.36 22.10
CA GLY A 158 -29.16 6.10 23.36
C GLY A 158 -29.03 4.63 23.73
N ARG A 159 -29.29 3.70 22.80
CA ARG A 159 -29.15 2.24 23.00
C ARG A 159 -27.70 1.75 23.19
N GLY A 160 -26.72 2.64 23.21
CA GLY A 160 -25.33 2.33 23.56
C GLY A 160 -24.31 2.90 22.60
N SER A 161 -23.05 2.63 22.93
CA SER A 161 -21.87 3.02 22.15
C SER A 161 -21.50 1.92 21.15
N LEU A 162 -21.13 2.34 19.95
CA LEU A 162 -20.62 1.47 18.89
C LEU A 162 -19.10 1.52 18.79
N PHE A 163 -18.47 2.55 19.34
CA PHE A 163 -17.02 2.75 19.32
C PHE A 163 -16.59 3.46 20.60
N LEU A 164 -15.82 2.78 21.44
CA LEU A 164 -15.31 3.22 22.73
C LEU A 164 -13.80 3.43 22.70
N ASP A 165 -13.32 4.43 23.45
CA ASP A 165 -11.92 4.60 23.86
C ASP A 165 -11.81 4.50 25.37
N PHE A 166 -10.92 3.64 25.84
CA PHE A 166 -10.46 3.58 27.22
C PHE A 166 -9.03 4.14 27.24
N PRO A 167 -8.87 5.46 27.45
CA PRO A 167 -7.58 6.12 27.27
C PRO A 167 -6.55 5.77 28.35
N SER A 168 -6.97 5.22 29.48
CA SER A 168 -6.10 4.85 30.60
C SER A 168 -6.76 3.79 31.48
N LEU A 169 -6.49 2.53 31.19
CA LEU A 169 -6.87 1.37 32.01
C LEU A 169 -5.90 1.19 33.18
N PRO A 170 -6.28 0.46 34.24
CA PRO A 170 -5.34 0.04 35.27
C PRO A 170 -4.11 -0.64 34.65
N GLY A 171 -2.91 -0.19 35.04
CA GLY A 171 -1.65 -0.62 34.42
C GLY A 171 -1.18 0.26 33.24
N GLY A 172 -1.94 1.30 32.89
CA GLY A 172 -1.57 2.30 31.88
C GLY A 172 -1.91 1.91 30.44
N GLY A 173 -2.62 0.79 30.24
CA GLY A 173 -3.05 0.34 28.92
C GLY A 173 -4.11 1.21 28.29
N ARG A 174 -4.26 1.11 26.98
CA ARG A 174 -5.32 1.75 26.22
C ARG A 174 -6.10 0.72 25.41
N LEU A 175 -7.42 0.89 25.33
CA LEU A 175 -8.27 0.05 24.49
C LEU A 175 -9.15 0.92 23.58
N LEU A 176 -9.06 0.68 22.28
CA LEU A 176 -10.11 1.08 21.33
C LEU A 176 -10.97 -0.14 21.02
N LEU A 177 -12.28 -0.03 21.26
CA LEU A 177 -13.23 -1.13 21.07
C LEU A 177 -14.39 -0.69 20.18
N ALA A 178 -14.54 -1.33 19.03
CA ALA A 178 -15.60 -1.03 18.08
C ALA A 178 -16.45 -2.27 17.75
N THR A 179 -17.76 -2.09 17.74
CA THR A 179 -18.76 -3.07 17.26
C THR A 179 -18.96 -2.98 15.74
N LEU A 180 -17.95 -2.43 15.06
CA LEU A 180 -17.89 -2.24 13.62
C LEU A 180 -16.96 -3.28 13.00
N ASP A 181 -17.15 -3.48 11.71
CA ASP A 181 -16.51 -4.52 10.91
C ASP A 181 -15.74 -4.00 9.68
N PRO A 182 -14.82 -3.04 9.85
CA PRO A 182 -14.19 -2.37 8.72
C PRO A 182 -13.29 -3.30 7.90
N HIS A 183 -12.60 -4.26 8.52
CA HIS A 183 -11.61 -5.10 7.82
C HIS A 183 -12.27 -6.17 6.97
N SER A 184 -13.34 -6.82 7.43
CA SER A 184 -14.00 -7.84 6.62
C SER A 184 -14.61 -7.24 5.36
N HIS A 185 -15.36 -6.14 5.47
CA HIS A 185 -15.99 -5.52 4.31
C HIS A 185 -15.01 -4.89 3.33
N ASN A 186 -13.91 -4.31 3.83
CA ASN A 186 -12.85 -3.83 2.96
C ASN A 186 -12.24 -4.98 2.15
N GLY A 187 -11.96 -6.10 2.82
CA GLY A 187 -11.37 -7.29 2.21
C GLY A 187 -12.32 -8.04 1.28
N GLN A 188 -13.63 -7.93 1.49
CA GLN A 188 -14.68 -8.46 0.60
C GLN A 188 -14.98 -7.54 -0.59
N ARG A 189 -14.39 -6.33 -0.65
CA ARG A 189 -14.45 -5.40 -1.80
C ARG A 189 -15.82 -4.81 -2.12
N PHE A 190 -16.78 -4.81 -1.20
CA PHE A 190 -18.16 -4.38 -1.52
C PHE A 190 -18.67 -3.16 -0.73
N MET A 191 -18.01 -2.75 0.36
CA MET A 191 -18.44 -1.59 1.15
C MET A 191 -17.38 -0.46 1.17
N PRO A 192 -17.43 0.50 0.23
CA PRO A 192 -16.44 1.57 0.14
C PRO A 192 -16.29 2.44 1.40
N ALA A 193 -17.32 2.47 2.27
CA ALA A 193 -17.25 3.19 3.54
C ALA A 193 -16.17 2.65 4.47
N THR A 194 -15.91 1.34 4.46
CA THR A 194 -14.90 0.73 5.34
C THR A 194 -13.49 0.93 4.82
N THR A 195 -13.31 0.96 3.50
CA THR A 195 -12.04 1.41 2.90
C THR A 195 -11.74 2.86 3.30
N ARG A 196 -12.75 3.75 3.29
CA ARG A 196 -12.58 5.14 3.79
C ARG A 196 -12.24 5.19 5.28
N PHE A 197 -12.90 4.36 6.11
CA PHE A 197 -12.55 4.22 7.53
C PHE A 197 -11.08 3.87 7.70
N LEU A 198 -10.61 2.79 7.07
CA LEU A 198 -9.25 2.29 7.24
C LEU A 198 -8.19 3.24 6.66
N ARG A 199 -8.49 3.92 5.54
CA ARG A 199 -7.67 5.00 4.98
C ARG A 199 -7.52 6.20 5.92
N SER A 200 -8.51 6.46 6.78
CA SER A 200 -8.40 7.47 7.84
C SER A 200 -7.74 6.93 9.11
N PHE A 201 -8.06 5.69 9.49
CA PHE A 201 -7.71 5.09 10.77
C PHE A 201 -6.22 4.79 10.88
N TYR A 202 -5.62 4.11 9.90
CA TYR A 202 -4.22 3.70 10.01
C TYR A 202 -3.21 4.87 9.99
N PRO A 203 -3.39 5.92 9.15
CA PRO A 203 -2.57 7.13 9.26
C PRO A 203 -2.75 7.83 10.61
N TRP A 204 -3.99 7.92 11.11
CA TRP A 204 -4.26 8.45 12.44
C TRP A 204 -3.51 7.66 13.52
N LEU A 205 -3.57 6.33 13.49
CA LEU A 205 -2.93 5.45 14.48
C LEU A 205 -1.40 5.62 14.47
N ASN A 206 -0.78 5.72 13.29
CA ASN A 206 0.66 5.95 13.20
C ASN A 206 1.04 7.30 13.83
N ARG A 207 0.28 8.37 13.52
CA ARG A 207 0.50 9.69 14.13
C ARG A 207 0.28 9.68 15.64
N GLU A 208 -0.77 9.00 16.11
CA GLU A 208 -1.10 8.84 17.53
C GLU A 208 0.05 8.16 18.29
N LEU A 209 0.70 7.18 17.68
CA LEU A 209 1.84 6.47 18.24
C LEU A 209 3.17 7.21 18.05
N GLY A 210 3.20 8.30 17.26
CA GLY A 210 4.44 8.97 16.87
C GLY A 210 5.33 8.11 15.97
N ILE A 211 4.74 7.25 15.14
CA ILE A 211 5.46 6.44 14.15
C ILE A 211 5.59 7.24 12.86
N GLU A 212 6.84 7.53 12.49
CA GLU A 212 7.17 8.12 11.19
C GLU A 212 7.53 7.01 10.20
N ARG A 213 6.78 6.92 9.10
CA ARG A 213 7.04 5.96 8.02
C ARG A 213 8.03 6.54 7.02
N SER A 214 8.88 5.70 6.45
CA SER A 214 9.86 6.12 5.42
C SER A 214 9.16 6.84 4.27
N ALA A 215 9.74 7.95 3.81
CA ALA A 215 9.25 8.71 2.66
C ALA A 215 9.47 8.00 1.31
N ARG A 216 10.25 6.90 1.29
CA ARG A 216 10.50 6.07 0.09
C ARG A 216 10.93 6.89 -1.12
N ASN A 217 11.81 7.86 -0.89
CA ASN A 217 12.20 8.89 -1.87
C ASN A 217 13.63 8.72 -2.40
N ARG A 218 14.38 7.69 -1.99
CA ARG A 218 15.75 7.46 -2.50
C ARG A 218 15.68 6.80 -3.88
N PHE A 219 16.06 7.54 -4.92
CA PHE A 219 15.97 7.08 -6.30
C PHE A 219 17.38 6.79 -6.83
N THR A 220 17.61 5.59 -7.37
CA THR A 220 18.91 5.24 -7.99
C THR A 220 18.75 5.07 -9.48
N TYR A 221 19.50 5.84 -10.24
CA TYR A 221 19.65 5.75 -11.69
C TYR A 221 20.90 4.92 -12.01
N LEU A 222 20.73 3.75 -12.65
CA LEU A 222 21.89 3.01 -13.15
C LEU A 222 22.40 3.63 -14.44
N GLN A 223 23.72 3.79 -14.52
CA GLN A 223 24.39 4.29 -15.71
C GLN A 223 24.89 3.08 -16.51
N CYS A 224 24.17 2.75 -17.59
CA CYS A 224 24.35 1.51 -18.34
C CYS A 224 25.18 1.66 -19.63
N SER A 225 25.21 2.85 -20.23
CA SER A 225 25.98 3.14 -21.44
C SER A 225 26.76 4.46 -21.30
N HIS A 226 28.00 4.55 -21.79
CA HIS A 226 28.78 5.80 -21.75
C HIS A 226 28.31 6.87 -22.76
N VAL A 227 27.14 6.70 -23.38
CA VAL A 227 26.53 7.70 -24.27
C VAL A 227 26.11 8.88 -23.41
N PRO A 228 26.60 10.13 -23.61
CA PRO A 228 26.35 11.23 -22.69
C PRO A 228 24.87 11.51 -22.40
N SER A 229 24.02 11.41 -23.43
CA SER A 229 22.57 11.63 -23.32
C SER A 229 21.82 10.54 -22.52
N GLU A 230 22.48 9.42 -22.22
CA GLU A 230 21.91 8.26 -21.51
C GLU A 230 22.63 8.03 -20.18
N TRP A 231 23.94 8.25 -20.13
CA TRP A 231 24.76 8.04 -18.94
C TRP A 231 24.33 8.94 -17.77
N HIS A 232 24.04 10.20 -18.07
CA HIS A 232 23.61 11.19 -17.10
C HIS A 232 22.86 12.33 -17.80
N PRO A 233 21.56 12.17 -18.10
CA PRO A 233 20.76 13.24 -18.68
C PRO A 233 20.80 14.50 -17.79
N GLU A 234 21.09 15.68 -18.37
CA GLU A 234 21.37 16.90 -17.60
C GLU A 234 20.22 17.36 -16.68
N TRP A 235 18.98 17.03 -17.04
CA TRP A 235 17.75 17.49 -16.38
C TRP A 235 17.13 16.47 -15.41
N ILE A 236 17.55 15.20 -15.43
CA ILE A 236 16.83 14.15 -14.68
C ILE A 236 16.94 14.34 -13.16
N ALA A 237 18.08 14.84 -12.68
CA ALA A 237 18.26 15.14 -11.25
C ALA A 237 17.32 16.26 -10.77
N GLU A 238 17.14 17.31 -11.58
CA GLU A 238 16.23 18.41 -11.28
C GLU A 238 14.77 17.94 -11.30
N SER A 239 14.36 17.21 -12.35
CA SER A 239 13.00 16.68 -12.49
C SER A 239 12.61 15.78 -11.30
N LEU A 240 13.50 14.85 -10.92
CA LEU A 240 13.30 13.99 -9.75
C LEU A 240 13.29 14.79 -8.44
N GLY A 241 14.16 15.80 -8.31
CA GLY A 241 14.19 16.70 -7.15
C GLY A 241 12.90 17.48 -6.96
N ILE A 242 12.32 18.01 -8.04
CA ILE A 242 11.01 18.70 -8.03
C ILE A 242 9.89 17.74 -7.58
N ALA A 243 9.96 16.46 -7.98
CA ALA A 243 9.03 15.42 -7.53
C ALA A 243 9.29 14.91 -6.09
N GLY A 244 10.30 15.47 -5.41
CA GLY A 244 10.67 15.16 -4.03
C GLY A 244 11.46 13.86 -3.87
N PHE A 245 12.25 13.47 -4.88
CA PHE A 245 13.17 12.35 -4.80
C PHE A 245 14.61 12.81 -4.55
N GLU A 246 15.41 11.93 -3.96
CA GLU A 246 16.84 12.07 -3.77
C GLU A 246 17.56 11.18 -4.79
N PRO A 247 17.94 11.73 -5.97
CA PRO A 247 18.58 10.94 -7.01
C PRO A 247 20.03 10.61 -6.66
N ARG A 248 20.42 9.36 -6.92
CA ARG A 248 21.80 8.88 -6.96
C ARG A 248 22.06 8.26 -8.31
N PHE A 249 23.24 8.53 -8.87
CA PHE A 249 23.70 7.90 -10.11
C PHE A 249 24.82 6.91 -9.76
N ALA A 250 24.74 5.71 -10.30
CA ALA A 250 25.75 4.68 -10.10
C ALA A 250 25.99 3.91 -11.40
N PRO A 251 27.25 3.68 -11.82
CA PRO A 251 27.56 2.76 -12.90
C PRO A 251 26.91 1.39 -12.66
N GLN A 252 26.37 0.77 -13.71
CA GLN A 252 25.67 -0.52 -13.60
C GLN A 252 26.49 -1.56 -12.82
N TYR A 253 27.80 -1.64 -13.03
CA TYR A 253 28.67 -2.63 -12.37
C TYR A 253 28.88 -2.40 -10.86
N GLN A 254 28.35 -1.31 -10.30
CA GLN A 254 28.27 -1.07 -8.85
C GLN A 254 26.97 -1.61 -8.23
N LEU A 255 26.06 -2.17 -9.03
CA LEU A 255 24.86 -2.83 -8.53
C LEU A 255 25.24 -4.01 -7.63
N GLY A 256 24.72 -3.96 -6.40
CA GLY A 256 24.89 -4.95 -5.36
C GLY A 256 24.16 -4.51 -4.09
N LEU A 257 24.29 -5.30 -3.02
CA LEU A 257 23.57 -5.09 -1.75
C LEU A 257 23.76 -3.68 -1.19
N ASP A 258 24.99 -3.19 -1.08
CA ASP A 258 25.32 -1.86 -0.52
C ASP A 258 24.61 -0.70 -1.24
N LEU A 259 24.45 -0.81 -2.56
CA LEU A 259 23.70 0.17 -3.34
C LEU A 259 22.21 0.04 -3.06
N LEU A 260 21.68 -1.18 -3.14
CA LEU A 260 20.25 -1.49 -2.99
C LEU A 260 19.73 -1.25 -1.57
N GLU A 261 20.55 -1.24 -0.52
CA GLU A 261 20.16 -0.84 0.84
C GLU A 261 19.85 0.66 0.93
N LYS A 262 20.47 1.45 0.05
CA LYS A 262 20.39 2.90 -0.01
C LYS A 262 19.42 3.37 -1.10
N THR A 263 18.62 2.46 -1.66
CA THR A 263 17.69 2.69 -2.76
C THR A 263 16.28 2.32 -2.32
N ASP A 264 15.28 3.12 -2.69
CA ASP A 264 13.87 2.76 -2.60
C ASP A 264 13.29 2.43 -3.98
N THR A 265 13.70 3.18 -5.02
CA THR A 265 13.35 2.93 -6.41
C THR A 265 14.61 2.89 -7.27
N LEU A 266 14.81 1.81 -8.03
CA LEU A 266 15.92 1.62 -8.96
C LEU A 266 15.41 1.75 -10.39
N TYR A 267 15.99 2.69 -11.14
CA TYR A 267 15.80 2.84 -12.58
C TYR A 267 16.92 2.16 -13.35
N ILE A 268 16.55 1.24 -14.23
CA ILE A 268 17.42 0.48 -15.12
C ILE A 268 17.10 0.93 -16.55
N PRO A 269 17.90 1.86 -17.12
CA PRO A 269 17.74 2.28 -18.51
C PRO A 269 18.01 1.13 -19.50
N SER A 270 17.64 1.34 -20.77
CA SER A 270 17.95 0.49 -21.91
C SER A 270 19.47 0.33 -22.09
N SER A 271 19.88 -0.59 -22.97
CA SER A 271 21.30 -0.87 -23.28
C SER A 271 22.13 -1.35 -22.08
N HIS A 272 21.49 -1.96 -21.07
CA HIS A 272 22.17 -2.60 -19.95
C HIS A 272 22.80 -3.94 -20.32
N ASP A 273 23.85 -4.34 -19.59
CA ASP A 273 24.42 -5.69 -19.68
C ASP A 273 23.49 -6.72 -19.00
N GLU A 274 22.70 -7.44 -19.80
CA GLU A 274 21.78 -8.48 -19.33
C GLU A 274 22.49 -9.64 -18.61
N PHE A 275 23.73 -9.99 -18.98
CA PHE A 275 24.47 -11.07 -18.31
C PHE A 275 24.89 -10.65 -16.90
N PHE A 276 25.36 -9.41 -16.77
CA PHE A 276 25.65 -8.86 -15.45
C PHE A 276 24.39 -8.74 -14.60
N LEU A 277 23.27 -8.22 -15.14
CA LEU A 277 22.01 -8.16 -14.38
C LEU A 277 21.53 -9.54 -13.95
N LYS A 278 21.65 -10.56 -14.81
CA LYS A 278 21.35 -11.95 -14.48
C LYS A 278 22.23 -12.48 -13.34
N SER A 279 23.51 -12.08 -13.30
CA SER A 279 24.41 -12.43 -12.18
C SER A 279 24.01 -11.76 -10.84
N ARG A 280 23.16 -10.74 -10.89
CA ARG A 280 22.61 -9.99 -9.73
C ARG A 280 21.13 -10.28 -9.48
N ALA A 281 20.57 -11.33 -10.10
CA ALA A 281 19.14 -11.64 -9.99
C ALA A 281 18.69 -11.81 -8.53
N ASP A 282 19.46 -12.53 -7.71
CA ASP A 282 19.12 -12.76 -6.30
C ASP A 282 19.10 -11.44 -5.49
N ASP A 283 20.03 -10.52 -5.76
CA ASP A 283 20.07 -9.20 -5.11
C ASP A 283 18.84 -8.37 -5.45
N LEU A 284 18.41 -8.40 -6.72
CA LEU A 284 17.23 -7.69 -7.22
C LEU A 284 15.92 -8.31 -6.69
N LEU A 285 15.83 -9.64 -6.63
CA LEU A 285 14.68 -10.34 -6.04
C LEU A 285 14.58 -10.07 -4.54
N ALA A 286 15.69 -10.07 -3.82
CA ALA A 286 15.72 -9.68 -2.41
C ALA A 286 15.34 -8.20 -2.22
N PHE A 287 15.69 -7.33 -3.17
CA PHE A 287 15.27 -5.93 -3.19
C PHE A 287 13.77 -5.76 -3.38
N LEU A 288 13.18 -6.47 -4.35
CA LEU A 288 11.73 -6.52 -4.54
C LEU A 288 11.02 -7.11 -3.31
N ALA A 289 11.51 -8.22 -2.76
CA ALA A 289 10.89 -8.91 -1.63
C ALA A 289 10.78 -8.02 -0.37
N ARG A 290 11.74 -7.11 -0.16
CA ARG A 290 11.72 -6.11 0.92
C ARG A 290 11.00 -4.80 0.55
N GLY A 291 10.27 -4.78 -0.56
CA GLY A 291 9.42 -3.67 -1.00
C GLY A 291 10.06 -2.69 -1.99
N GLY A 292 11.33 -2.85 -2.36
CA GLY A 292 12.03 -1.98 -3.30
C GLY A 292 11.39 -1.98 -4.70
N ASN A 293 11.41 -0.84 -5.39
CA ASN A 293 10.74 -0.69 -6.69
C ASN A 293 11.72 -0.73 -7.86
N LEU A 294 11.32 -1.34 -8.97
CA LEU A 294 12.08 -1.37 -10.21
C LEU A 294 11.34 -0.59 -11.30
N ILE A 295 12.07 0.24 -12.05
CA ILE A 295 11.64 0.79 -13.33
C ILE A 295 12.63 0.27 -14.36
N ILE A 296 12.17 -0.54 -15.32
CA ILE A 296 13.02 -1.25 -16.27
C ILE A 296 12.65 -0.79 -17.67
N CYS A 297 13.63 -0.30 -18.43
CA CYS A 297 13.52 -0.09 -19.87
C CYS A 297 14.28 -1.21 -20.57
N ALA A 298 13.60 -2.12 -21.26
CA ALA A 298 14.25 -3.27 -21.87
C ALA A 298 13.47 -3.82 -23.08
N GLU A 299 14.20 -4.33 -24.06
CA GLU A 299 13.70 -5.23 -25.11
C GLU A 299 14.37 -6.60 -24.88
N PRO A 300 14.02 -7.34 -23.80
CA PRO A 300 14.83 -8.45 -23.30
C PRO A 300 14.99 -9.57 -24.31
N CYS A 301 16.24 -9.94 -24.62
CA CYS A 301 16.52 -11.09 -25.48
C CYS A 301 16.26 -12.41 -24.74
N GLN A 302 16.65 -12.44 -23.46
CA GLN A 302 16.39 -13.55 -22.55
C GLN A 302 15.94 -13.01 -21.19
N PRO A 303 15.15 -13.78 -20.43
CA PRO A 303 14.80 -13.40 -19.06
C PRO A 303 16.04 -13.42 -18.16
N TRP A 304 16.37 -12.27 -17.58
CA TRP A 304 17.40 -12.12 -16.54
C TRP A 304 16.82 -12.00 -15.12
N LEU A 305 15.49 -11.92 -15.01
CA LEU A 305 14.72 -12.19 -13.78
C LEU A 305 13.65 -13.26 -14.07
N PRO A 306 13.25 -14.06 -13.06
CA PRO A 306 12.36 -15.22 -13.27
C PRO A 306 10.94 -14.87 -13.71
N PHE A 307 10.49 -13.64 -13.49
CA PHE A 307 9.16 -13.17 -13.91
C PHE A 307 9.17 -12.49 -15.29
N MET A 308 10.34 -12.30 -15.91
CA MET A 308 10.42 -11.67 -17.23
C MET A 308 10.13 -12.67 -18.34
N ALA A 309 9.58 -12.17 -19.44
CA ALA A 309 9.47 -12.89 -20.70
C ALA A 309 10.38 -12.25 -21.77
N PRO A 310 10.77 -12.98 -22.82
CA PRO A 310 11.44 -12.40 -23.99
C PRO A 310 10.58 -11.35 -24.70
N PHE A 311 11.23 -10.42 -25.39
CA PHE A 311 10.58 -9.38 -26.18
C PHE A 311 9.97 -9.91 -27.49
N HIS A 312 8.79 -9.40 -27.83
CA HIS A 312 8.07 -9.64 -29.07
C HIS A 312 7.80 -8.32 -29.79
N ALA A 313 8.19 -8.22 -31.06
CA ALA A 313 7.91 -7.02 -31.87
C ALA A 313 6.53 -7.09 -32.52
N VAL A 314 5.85 -5.95 -32.62
CA VAL A 314 4.68 -5.79 -33.51
C VAL A 314 5.15 -5.59 -34.95
N PRO A 315 4.30 -5.86 -35.97
CA PRO A 315 4.63 -5.53 -37.36
C PRO A 315 4.90 -4.02 -37.51
N SER A 316 6.05 -3.65 -38.05
CA SER A 316 6.47 -2.23 -38.18
C SER A 316 5.69 -1.43 -39.22
N ARG A 317 4.87 -2.09 -40.04
CA ARG A 317 4.05 -1.45 -41.08
C ARG A 317 2.57 -1.83 -40.96
N PRO A 318 1.65 -0.87 -41.16
CA PRO A 318 1.92 0.57 -41.29
C PRO A 318 2.54 1.14 -40.00
N PHE A 319 3.27 2.25 -40.09
CA PHE A 319 3.94 2.84 -38.92
C PHE A 319 2.99 3.24 -37.79
N ALA A 320 1.68 3.33 -38.06
CA ALA A 320 0.67 3.48 -37.01
C ALA A 320 0.67 2.32 -35.99
N ASN A 321 1.15 1.13 -36.37
CA ASN A 321 1.25 -0.03 -35.48
C ASN A 321 2.22 0.20 -34.32
N ILE A 322 3.24 1.03 -34.52
CA ILE A 322 4.26 1.36 -33.51
C ILE A 322 3.94 2.67 -32.77
N LYS A 323 2.73 3.22 -32.96
CA LYS A 323 2.21 4.29 -32.11
C LYS A 323 1.71 3.69 -30.80
N VAL A 324 2.10 4.29 -29.68
CA VAL A 324 1.69 3.88 -28.34
C VAL A 324 0.48 4.69 -27.89
N ARG A 325 -0.44 4.03 -27.19
CA ARG A 325 -1.66 4.63 -26.67
C ARG A 325 -1.80 4.32 -25.20
N VAL A 326 -2.23 5.29 -24.41
CA VAL A 326 -2.59 5.05 -23.01
C VAL A 326 -3.83 4.16 -22.97
N ARG A 327 -3.74 3.06 -22.23
CA ARG A 327 -4.85 2.13 -21.99
C ARG A 327 -5.53 2.42 -20.65
N GLU A 328 -4.73 2.60 -19.62
CA GLU A 328 -5.15 2.77 -18.22
C GLU A 328 -4.14 3.67 -17.52
N ASP A 329 -4.63 4.72 -16.87
CA ASP A 329 -3.78 5.69 -16.16
C ASP A 329 -4.33 6.04 -14.76
N ARG A 330 -4.92 5.05 -14.06
CA ARG A 330 -5.37 5.20 -12.66
C ARG A 330 -4.28 5.70 -11.70
N PHE A 331 -3.00 5.58 -12.08
CA PHE A 331 -1.87 6.02 -11.28
C PHE A 331 -1.38 7.43 -11.66
N GLY A 332 -1.94 8.06 -12.70
CA GLY A 332 -1.64 9.41 -13.14
C GLY A 332 -0.23 9.60 -13.70
N ILE A 333 0.30 8.58 -14.37
CA ILE A 333 1.62 8.57 -14.99
C ILE A 333 1.63 9.39 -16.28
N PHE A 334 0.58 9.28 -17.10
CA PHE A 334 0.53 9.82 -18.46
C PHE A 334 -0.34 11.08 -18.59
N ALA A 335 -1.10 11.42 -17.55
CA ALA A 335 -2.12 12.46 -17.55
C ALA A 335 -1.66 13.85 -18.04
N ASP A 336 -0.38 14.20 -17.92
CA ASP A 336 0.16 15.51 -18.33
C ASP A 336 1.13 15.47 -19.53
N LEU A 337 1.29 14.31 -20.18
CA LEU A 337 2.31 14.11 -21.23
C LEU A 337 1.82 14.45 -22.65
N GLY A 338 0.51 14.54 -22.87
CA GLY A 338 -0.10 14.80 -24.19
C GLY A 338 -0.25 13.53 -25.06
N GLU A 339 -0.96 13.64 -26.19
CA GLU A 339 -1.32 12.50 -27.05
C GLU A 339 -0.16 11.94 -27.90
N ASP A 340 0.91 12.71 -28.09
CA ASP A 340 2.07 12.34 -28.90
C ASP A 340 3.33 12.09 -28.04
N PHE A 341 3.13 11.70 -26.78
CA PHE A 341 4.23 11.49 -25.82
C PHE A 341 5.22 10.40 -26.24
N ASP A 342 4.80 9.48 -27.11
CA ASP A 342 5.56 8.34 -27.61
C ASP A 342 6.45 8.68 -28.82
N GLY A 343 6.29 9.88 -29.37
CA GLY A 343 7.10 10.38 -30.48
C GLY A 343 8.46 10.90 -30.02
N TRP A 344 9.45 10.78 -30.90
CA TRP A 344 10.73 11.47 -30.77
C TRP A 344 11.13 12.10 -32.11
N ALA A 345 11.20 13.42 -32.18
CA ALA A 345 11.44 14.22 -33.38
C ALA A 345 10.49 13.85 -34.55
N GLY A 346 9.23 13.53 -34.22
CA GLY A 346 8.22 13.06 -35.18
C GLY A 346 8.38 11.59 -35.62
N ILE A 347 9.31 10.83 -35.02
CA ILE A 347 9.54 9.42 -35.28
C ILE A 347 8.82 8.58 -34.22
N PHE A 348 8.02 7.60 -34.69
CA PHE A 348 7.38 6.60 -33.84
C PHE A 348 8.22 5.33 -33.71
N GLY A 349 7.95 4.58 -32.63
CA GLY A 349 8.60 3.31 -32.34
C GLY A 349 10.02 3.43 -31.81
N GLN A 350 10.43 4.58 -31.30
CA GLN A 350 11.54 4.60 -30.33
C GLN A 350 11.02 4.44 -28.90
N TYR A 351 9.79 4.92 -28.59
CA TYR A 351 9.17 4.68 -27.29
C TYR A 351 8.99 3.19 -27.03
N ALA A 352 8.27 2.47 -27.90
CA ALA A 352 8.18 1.01 -27.84
C ALA A 352 7.92 0.44 -29.24
N ARG A 353 8.35 -0.81 -29.47
CA ARG A 353 8.11 -1.54 -30.75
C ARG A 353 7.40 -2.86 -30.55
N GLY A 354 7.00 -3.16 -29.31
CA GLY A 354 6.65 -4.51 -28.93
C GLY A 354 6.30 -4.62 -27.46
N TRP A 355 6.30 -5.85 -26.97
CA TRP A 355 5.88 -6.20 -25.63
C TRP A 355 6.66 -7.40 -25.08
N THR A 356 6.55 -7.60 -23.79
CA THR A 356 6.81 -8.88 -23.13
C THR A 356 5.52 -9.40 -22.54
N ASP A 357 5.35 -10.71 -22.46
CA ASP A 357 4.22 -11.28 -21.72
C ASP A 357 4.31 -10.84 -20.25
N PRO A 358 3.30 -10.15 -19.71
CA PRO A 358 3.32 -9.70 -18.33
C PRO A 358 3.14 -10.88 -17.37
N PRO A 359 3.66 -10.79 -16.13
CA PRO A 359 3.30 -11.74 -15.09
C PRO A 359 1.80 -11.72 -14.77
N PRO A 360 1.23 -12.83 -14.25
CA PRO A 360 -0.15 -12.84 -13.76
C PRO A 360 -0.41 -11.74 -12.72
N GLY A 361 -1.51 -11.00 -12.90
CA GLY A 361 -1.90 -9.90 -12.02
C GLY A 361 -1.26 -8.55 -12.34
N ALA A 362 -0.44 -8.44 -13.39
CA ALA A 362 0.05 -7.15 -13.86
C ALA A 362 -1.08 -6.31 -14.50
N ILE A 363 -0.93 -4.99 -14.42
CA ILE A 363 -1.85 -4.01 -15.02
C ILE A 363 -1.18 -3.46 -16.29
N TRP A 364 -1.86 -3.58 -17.43
CA TRP A 364 -1.46 -2.97 -18.69
C TRP A 364 -1.74 -1.48 -18.66
N LEU A 365 -0.72 -0.68 -18.90
CA LEU A 365 -0.79 0.77 -18.85
C LEU A 365 -0.88 1.40 -20.24
N THR A 366 -0.13 0.86 -21.19
CA THR A 366 -0.12 1.34 -22.58
C THR A 366 -0.20 0.19 -23.58
N ASP A 367 -0.80 0.48 -24.73
CA ASP A 367 -0.95 -0.43 -25.84
C ASP A 367 -0.05 -0.03 -27.01
N VAL A 368 0.61 -1.01 -27.64
CA VAL A 368 1.26 -0.94 -28.95
C VAL A 368 0.65 -1.98 -29.88
N GLY A 369 0.81 -1.85 -31.20
CA GLY A 369 0.17 -2.70 -32.19
C GLY A 369 -1.11 -2.09 -32.75
N THR A 370 -1.89 -2.90 -33.46
CA THR A 370 -3.15 -2.43 -34.09
C THR A 370 -4.26 -2.32 -33.05
N GLU A 371 -5.31 -1.53 -33.33
CA GLU A 371 -6.49 -1.44 -32.46
C GLU A 371 -7.17 -2.80 -32.22
N ASN A 372 -7.13 -3.71 -33.20
CA ASN A 372 -7.72 -5.05 -33.11
C ASN A 372 -6.78 -6.11 -32.50
N ASP A 373 -5.51 -5.77 -32.28
CA ASP A 373 -4.53 -6.64 -31.64
C ASP A 373 -3.54 -5.80 -30.79
N PRO A 374 -4.03 -5.16 -29.72
CA PRO A 374 -3.19 -4.37 -28.83
C PRO A 374 -2.31 -5.27 -27.96
N LYS A 375 -1.08 -4.83 -27.71
CA LYS A 375 -0.05 -5.50 -26.93
C LYS A 375 0.49 -4.56 -25.85
N PRO A 376 0.93 -5.05 -24.67
CA PRO A 376 1.32 -4.20 -23.56
C PRO A 376 2.74 -3.64 -23.74
N ALA A 377 2.84 -2.40 -24.19
CA ALA A 377 4.14 -1.72 -24.23
C ALA A 377 4.65 -1.47 -22.81
N ASP A 378 3.78 -0.98 -21.92
CA ASP A 378 4.10 -0.77 -20.51
C ASP A 378 3.15 -1.54 -19.60
N TRP A 379 3.70 -2.11 -18.54
CA TRP A 379 2.91 -2.74 -17.48
C TRP A 379 3.53 -2.51 -16.11
N ILE A 380 2.66 -2.49 -15.10
CA ILE A 380 3.05 -2.47 -13.70
C ILE A 380 2.62 -3.74 -13.00
N TRP A 381 3.47 -4.28 -12.13
CA TRP A 381 3.23 -5.51 -11.40
C TRP A 381 3.76 -5.40 -9.97
N GLN A 382 3.10 -6.06 -9.02
CA GLN A 382 3.60 -6.17 -7.66
C GLN A 382 4.28 -7.53 -7.46
N TYR A 383 5.51 -7.53 -6.96
CA TYR A 383 6.22 -8.76 -6.62
C TYR A 383 5.49 -9.51 -5.50
N PRO A 384 5.16 -10.80 -5.67
CA PRO A 384 4.39 -11.55 -4.70
C PRO A 384 5.26 -11.91 -3.49
N THR A 385 4.72 -11.66 -2.30
CA THR A 385 5.25 -12.18 -1.03
C THR A 385 4.09 -12.66 -0.18
N GLU A 386 4.36 -13.49 0.83
CA GLU A 386 3.31 -14.01 1.73
C GLU A 386 2.51 -12.90 2.42
N THR A 387 3.17 -11.79 2.75
CA THR A 387 2.56 -10.60 3.37
C THR A 387 2.05 -9.58 2.35
N GLY A 388 2.24 -9.83 1.05
CA GLY A 388 1.94 -8.88 -0.02
C GLY A 388 2.77 -7.61 0.02
N ARG A 389 3.92 -7.59 0.71
CA ARG A 389 4.81 -6.42 0.84
C ARG A 389 5.88 -6.29 -0.24
N GLY A 390 5.86 -7.15 -1.26
CA GLY A 390 6.81 -7.00 -2.35
C GLY A 390 6.63 -5.66 -3.06
N GLY A 391 7.73 -5.15 -3.58
CA GLY A 391 7.77 -3.88 -4.30
C GLY A 391 7.21 -4.01 -5.70
N TYR A 392 7.17 -2.88 -6.40
CA TYR A 392 6.52 -2.76 -7.69
C TYR A 392 7.55 -2.73 -8.82
N VAL A 393 7.20 -3.36 -9.93
CA VAL A 393 7.96 -3.36 -11.18
C VAL A 393 7.16 -2.59 -12.21
N PHE A 394 7.71 -1.50 -12.72
CA PHE A 394 7.27 -0.86 -13.96
C PHE A 394 8.18 -1.36 -15.09
N MET A 395 7.62 -2.09 -16.05
CA MET A 395 8.32 -2.55 -17.23
C MET A 395 7.92 -1.70 -18.43
N HIS A 396 8.93 -1.18 -19.11
CA HIS A 396 8.81 -0.46 -20.37
C HIS A 396 9.53 -1.24 -21.47
N ASN A 397 8.77 -1.66 -22.49
CA ASN A 397 9.26 -2.49 -23.60
C ASN A 397 9.83 -1.65 -24.75
N GLY A 398 10.83 -0.83 -24.44
CA GLY A 398 11.46 0.05 -25.41
C GLY A 398 12.67 0.81 -24.87
N ASP A 399 12.93 1.97 -25.47
CA ASP A 399 14.13 2.75 -25.22
C ASP A 399 14.08 3.50 -23.87
N ASN A 400 15.08 4.31 -23.56
CA ASN A 400 15.12 5.09 -22.34
C ASN A 400 13.93 6.02 -22.22
N LEU A 401 13.09 5.80 -21.19
CA LEU A 401 12.00 6.70 -20.80
C LEU A 401 12.46 8.16 -20.61
N THR A 402 13.75 8.40 -20.36
CA THR A 402 14.29 9.76 -20.30
C THR A 402 14.21 10.49 -21.64
N ARG A 403 14.03 9.81 -22.77
CA ARG A 403 13.86 10.46 -24.07
C ARG A 403 12.44 11.01 -24.29
N TYR A 404 11.50 10.73 -23.38
CA TYR A 404 10.06 10.95 -23.60
C TYR A 404 9.34 11.70 -22.46
N PRO A 405 8.33 12.52 -22.80
CA PRO A 405 8.11 13.06 -24.15
C PRO A 405 9.33 13.89 -24.59
N ASP A 406 9.62 14.03 -25.88
CA ASP A 406 10.78 14.81 -26.30
C ASP A 406 10.46 16.31 -26.51
N HIS A 407 9.19 16.68 -26.37
CA HIS A 407 8.66 18.01 -26.57
C HIS A 407 7.53 18.34 -25.59
N GLY A 408 7.11 19.61 -25.57
CA GLY A 408 6.04 20.09 -24.71
C GLY A 408 6.49 20.41 -23.27
N PRO A 409 5.58 20.94 -22.43
CA PRO A 409 5.90 21.40 -21.08
C PRO A 409 6.24 20.28 -20.09
N ALA A 410 5.96 19.01 -20.44
CA ALA A 410 6.15 17.84 -19.58
C ALA A 410 7.27 16.88 -20.06
N LYS A 411 8.11 17.30 -21.03
CA LYS A 411 9.15 16.48 -21.68
C LYS A 411 10.18 15.79 -20.76
N GLU A 412 10.26 16.21 -19.52
CA GLU A 412 11.25 15.70 -18.56
C GLU A 412 10.58 14.97 -17.37
N ARG A 413 9.25 14.78 -17.43
CA ARG A 413 8.45 14.33 -16.28
C ARG A 413 8.18 12.85 -16.23
N LEU A 414 8.21 12.12 -17.35
CA LEU A 414 7.73 10.73 -17.41
C LEU A 414 8.38 9.82 -16.35
N VAL A 415 9.71 9.84 -16.21
CA VAL A 415 10.41 9.04 -15.19
C VAL A 415 10.00 9.44 -13.77
N ALA A 416 9.84 10.75 -13.52
CA ALA A 416 9.39 11.26 -12.22
C ALA A 416 7.94 10.87 -11.93
N ASN A 417 7.04 10.94 -12.92
CA ASN A 417 5.64 10.52 -12.79
C ASN A 417 5.54 9.03 -12.43
N ILE A 418 6.30 8.17 -13.10
CA ILE A 418 6.38 6.74 -12.76
C ILE A 418 6.91 6.58 -11.33
N ALA A 419 8.00 7.25 -10.96
CA ALA A 419 8.56 7.18 -9.62
C ALA A 419 7.54 7.60 -8.54
N VAL A 420 6.78 8.68 -8.78
CA VAL A 420 5.69 9.14 -7.91
C VAL A 420 4.60 8.08 -7.78
N ALA A 421 4.18 7.45 -8.87
CA ALA A 421 3.19 6.38 -8.85
C ALA A 421 3.65 5.20 -7.99
N LEU A 422 4.90 4.72 -8.18
CA LEU A 422 5.45 3.61 -7.40
C LEU A 422 5.62 3.98 -5.91
N ARG A 423 6.00 5.23 -5.60
CA ARG A 423 6.08 5.74 -4.22
C ARG A 423 4.70 5.75 -3.55
N LYS A 424 3.67 6.29 -4.22
CA LYS A 424 2.30 6.33 -3.73
C LYS A 424 1.76 4.92 -3.41
N LEU A 425 2.01 3.97 -4.32
CA LEU A 425 1.68 2.56 -4.12
C LEU A 425 2.47 1.92 -2.95
N SER A 426 3.72 2.32 -2.75
CA SER A 426 4.58 1.86 -1.65
C SER A 426 4.24 2.47 -0.30
N MET A 427 3.53 3.61 -0.29
CA MET A 427 3.11 4.32 0.92
C MET A 427 1.62 4.10 1.25
N GLY A 428 0.89 3.36 0.41
CA GLY A 428 -0.55 3.12 0.59
C GLY A 428 -1.43 4.34 0.28
N GLU A 429 -0.89 5.38 -0.35
CA GLU A 429 -1.65 6.55 -0.81
C GLU A 429 -2.58 6.21 -1.99
N THR A 430 -2.23 5.17 -2.74
CA THR A 430 -3.02 4.60 -3.82
C THR A 430 -3.01 3.08 -3.69
N LEU A 431 -4.15 2.44 -3.98
CA LEU A 431 -4.25 0.98 -3.98
C LEU A 431 -3.91 0.47 -5.39
N PHE A 432 -3.27 -0.70 -5.44
CA PHE A 432 -2.89 -1.36 -6.69
C PHE A 432 -4.12 -1.89 -7.45
#